data_AF-A0A924WU94-F1
#
_entry.id   AF-A0A924WU94-F1
#
_cell.length_a   1.000
_cell.length_b   1.000
_cell.length_c   1.000
_cell.angle_alpha   90.00
_cell.angle_beta   90.00
_cell.angle_gamma   90.00
#
_symmetry.space_group_name_H-M   'P 1'
#
loop_
_entity.id
_entity.type
_entity.pdbx_description
1 polymer ?
#
loop_
_entity_poly.entity_id
_entity_poly.type
_entity_poly.pdbx_seq_one_letter_code
_entity_poly.pdbx_strand_id
1 'polypeptide(L)'
;PGLGTTGGQLVVWGFFISTVVLLHGTLLINSMAHVIGARRFETDDNSRNSLLLAIITLGEGWHNNHHRYMGAARQGFYWWEFDPTYYVLKALSWTGLIWGLKAVPVSVYEEARRPEVLAEAA
;
A
#
# COMPACT_ATOMS: atom_id res chain seq x y z
N PRO A 1 5.97 -35.42 -5.91
CA PRO A 1 5.74 -34.27 -6.82
C PRO A 1 6.24 -34.58 -8.23
N GLY A 2 5.45 -34.30 -9.27
CA GLY A 2 5.79 -34.62 -10.68
C GLY A 2 7.03 -33.89 -11.23
N LEU A 3 7.57 -32.94 -10.48
CA LEU A 3 8.76 -32.15 -10.82
C LEU A 3 10.05 -32.63 -10.13
N GLY A 4 10.01 -33.73 -9.38
CA GLY A 4 11.21 -34.28 -8.69
C GLY A 4 11.75 -33.44 -7.53
N THR A 5 11.03 -32.41 -7.09
CA THR A 5 11.44 -31.54 -5.98
C THR A 5 11.54 -32.32 -4.67
N THR A 6 12.70 -32.24 -3.99
CA THR A 6 12.93 -32.91 -2.71
C THR A 6 12.32 -32.13 -1.53
N GLY A 7 12.13 -32.79 -0.39
CA GLY A 7 11.65 -32.12 0.83
C GLY A 7 12.54 -30.96 1.27
N GLY A 8 13.87 -31.12 1.18
CA GLY A 8 14.82 -30.04 1.49
C GLY A 8 14.68 -28.84 0.55
N GLN A 9 14.48 -29.09 -0.74
CA GLN A 9 14.21 -28.02 -1.71
C GLN A 9 12.91 -27.28 -1.40
N LEU A 10 11.86 -27.99 -0.97
CA LEU A 10 10.61 -27.35 -0.56
C LEU A 10 10.80 -26.44 0.65
N VAL A 11 11.61 -26.83 1.63
CA VAL A 11 11.92 -25.97 2.78
C VAL A 11 12.72 -24.74 2.35
N VAL A 12 13.75 -24.90 1.52
CA VAL A 12 14.56 -23.77 1.04
C VAL A 12 13.71 -22.76 0.24
N TRP A 13 12.93 -23.23 -0.73
CA TRP A 13 12.14 -22.35 -1.58
C TRP A 13 10.88 -21.82 -0.89
N GLY A 14 10.10 -22.72 -0.29
CA GLY A 14 8.79 -22.39 0.30
C GLY A 14 8.90 -21.61 1.60
N PHE A 15 9.95 -21.85 2.39
CA PHE A 15 10.14 -21.15 3.67
C PHE A 15 11.23 -20.08 3.57
N PHE A 16 12.50 -20.45 3.37
CA PHE A 16 13.60 -19.49 3.52
C PHE A 16 13.61 -18.40 2.45
N ILE A 17 13.64 -18.76 1.17
CA ILE A 17 13.68 -17.79 0.07
C ILE A 17 12.42 -16.94 0.08
N SER A 18 11.24 -17.56 0.19
CA SER A 18 9.96 -16.86 0.30
C SER A 18 9.97 -15.82 1.43
N THR A 19 10.39 -16.22 2.64
CA THR A 19 10.43 -15.33 3.81
C THR A 19 11.41 -14.17 3.61
N VAL A 20 12.60 -14.45 3.07
CA VAL A 20 13.60 -13.41 2.79
C VAL A 20 13.08 -12.40 1.77
N VAL A 21 12.46 -12.85 0.68
CA VAL A 21 11.88 -11.97 -0.34
C VAL A 21 10.73 -11.15 0.23
N LEU A 22 9.85 -11.75 1.02
CA LEU A 22 8.75 -11.05 1.70
C LEU A 22 9.28 -9.95 2.63
N LEU A 23 10.29 -10.27 3.45
CA LEU A 23 10.92 -9.30 4.36
C LEU A 23 11.55 -8.14 3.58
N HIS A 24 12.28 -8.43 2.51
CA HIS A 24 12.86 -7.38 1.66
C HIS A 24 11.78 -6.52 1.04
N GLY A 25 10.69 -7.10 0.52
CA GLY A 25 9.58 -6.32 -0.05
C GLY A 25 8.94 -5.38 0.98
N THR A 26 8.71 -5.88 2.20
CA THR A 26 8.12 -5.09 3.29
C THR A 26 9.03 -3.94 3.74
N LEU A 27 10.30 -4.25 3.99
CA LEU A 27 11.27 -3.24 4.44
C LEU A 27 11.62 -2.23 3.34
N LEU A 28 11.59 -2.67 2.08
CA LEU A 28 11.85 -1.82 0.92
C LEU A 28 10.85 -0.66 0.84
N ILE A 29 9.58 -0.87 1.17
CA ILE A 29 8.59 0.22 1.18
C ILE A 29 8.94 1.31 2.18
N ASN A 30 9.36 0.95 3.39
CA ASN A 30 9.76 1.91 4.42
C ASN A 30 10.89 2.85 3.95
N SER A 31 11.68 2.44 2.96
CA SER A 31 12.73 3.28 2.38
C SER A 31 12.31 3.92 1.05
N MET A 32 11.86 3.11 0.09
CA MET A 32 11.63 3.57 -1.27
C MET A 32 10.41 4.46 -1.41
N ALA A 33 9.39 4.26 -0.58
CA ALA A 33 8.24 5.16 -0.55
C ALA A 33 8.58 6.54 0.02
N HIS A 34 9.78 6.73 0.61
CA HIS A 34 10.29 8.05 1.02
C HIS A 34 11.26 8.67 0.01
N VAL A 35 11.43 8.06 -1.17
CA VAL A 35 12.35 8.54 -2.22
C VAL A 35 11.67 8.63 -3.58
N ILE A 36 10.83 7.66 -3.93
CA ILE A 36 10.21 7.53 -5.26
C ILE A 36 8.72 7.85 -5.20
N GLY A 37 8.25 8.71 -6.10
CA GLY A 37 6.84 9.00 -6.29
C GLY A 37 6.51 10.49 -6.21
N ALA A 38 5.24 10.80 -6.02
CA ALA A 38 4.73 12.16 -5.85
C ALA A 38 4.18 12.35 -4.44
N ARG A 39 4.32 13.56 -3.90
CA ARG A 39 3.76 13.95 -2.60
C ARG A 39 2.51 14.77 -2.86
N ARG A 40 1.35 14.27 -2.43
CA ARG A 40 0.04 14.93 -2.60
C ARG A 40 -0.35 15.72 -1.36
N PHE A 41 0.07 15.24 -0.20
CA PHE A 41 -0.28 15.79 1.09
C PHE A 41 0.99 16.20 1.83
N GLU A 42 0.92 17.34 2.49
CA GLU A 42 1.93 17.75 3.46
C GLU A 42 1.81 16.86 4.71
N THR A 43 2.89 16.14 4.99
CA THR A 43 3.05 15.24 6.14
C THR A 43 4.37 15.59 6.85
N ASP A 44 4.57 15.20 8.10
CA ASP A 44 5.83 15.50 8.81
C ASP A 44 7.05 14.70 8.30
N ASP A 45 6.90 14.00 7.18
CA ASP A 45 7.93 13.18 6.55
C ASP A 45 7.93 13.29 5.03
N ASN A 46 8.87 12.54 4.43
CA ASN A 46 9.10 12.51 2.98
C ASN A 46 8.31 11.40 2.25
N SER A 47 7.22 10.88 2.83
CA SER A 47 6.42 9.82 2.21
C SER A 47 5.88 10.28 0.84
N ARG A 48 5.81 9.35 -0.11
CA ARG A 48 5.38 9.58 -1.49
C ARG A 48 4.44 8.47 -1.97
N ASN A 49 3.57 8.84 -2.90
CA ASN A 49 2.70 7.93 -3.63
C ASN A 49 3.40 7.45 -4.90
N SER A 50 3.50 6.13 -5.09
CA SER A 50 4.10 5.49 -6.26
C SER A 50 3.28 4.30 -6.73
N LEU A 51 2.74 4.38 -7.95
CA LEU A 51 1.97 3.29 -8.56
C LEU A 51 2.81 2.02 -8.72
N LEU A 52 4.09 2.16 -9.11
CA LEU A 52 5.00 1.03 -9.26
C LEU A 52 5.16 0.28 -7.94
N LEU A 53 5.41 1.01 -6.85
CA LEU A 53 5.52 0.42 -5.52
C LEU A 53 4.18 -0.22 -5.13
N ALA A 54 3.05 0.46 -5.37
CA ALA A 54 1.73 -0.07 -5.02
C ALA A 54 1.39 -1.39 -5.72
N ILE A 55 1.85 -1.61 -6.95
CA ILE A 55 1.69 -2.89 -7.66
C ILE A 55 2.53 -3.99 -7.00
N ILE A 56 3.80 -3.70 -6.71
CA ILE A 56 4.74 -4.69 -6.15
C ILE A 56 4.34 -5.09 -4.73
N THR A 57 3.81 -4.14 -3.95
CA THR A 57 3.49 -4.33 -2.52
C THR A 57 2.00 -4.29 -2.22
N LEU A 58 1.16 -4.53 -3.24
CA LEU A 58 -0.27 -4.77 -3.08
C LEU A 58 -1.03 -3.63 -2.37
N GLY A 59 -0.64 -2.38 -2.63
CA GLY A 59 -1.31 -1.16 -2.15
C GLY A 59 -0.41 -0.23 -1.32
N GLU A 60 0.65 -0.76 -0.72
CA GLU A 60 1.50 0.00 0.24
C GLU A 60 2.26 1.18 -0.38
N GLY A 61 2.36 1.21 -1.71
CA GLY A 61 2.98 2.33 -2.45
C GLY A 61 2.19 3.64 -2.40
N TRP A 62 0.93 3.65 -1.94
CA TRP A 62 0.17 4.87 -1.64
C TRP A 62 0.56 5.44 -0.27
N HIS A 63 1.86 5.60 -0.05
CA HIS A 63 2.42 5.80 1.28
C HIS A 63 2.16 7.21 1.83
N ASN A 64 2.20 8.23 0.96
CA ASN A 64 1.84 9.59 1.37
C ASN A 64 0.36 9.72 1.73
N ASN A 65 -0.53 9.02 1.00
CA ASN A 65 -1.93 8.92 1.41
C ASN A 65 -2.04 8.26 2.79
N HIS A 66 -1.39 7.10 2.98
CA HIS A 66 -1.41 6.38 4.25
C HIS A 66 -0.92 7.27 5.40
N HIS A 67 0.21 7.96 5.25
CA HIS A 67 0.77 8.83 6.28
C HIS A 67 -0.09 10.05 6.56
N ARG A 68 -0.80 10.56 5.54
CA ARG A 68 -1.76 11.64 5.75
C ARG A 68 -2.95 11.20 6.59
N TYR A 69 -3.50 10.01 6.36
CA TYR A 69 -4.63 9.50 7.13
C TYR A 69 -4.57 7.98 7.33
N MET A 70 -3.73 7.55 8.28
CA MET A 70 -3.49 6.13 8.60
C MET A 70 -4.73 5.41 9.14
N GLY A 71 -5.75 6.18 9.56
CA GLY A 71 -7.00 5.65 10.08
C GLY A 71 -7.96 5.11 9.02
N ALA A 72 -7.74 5.35 7.73
CA ALA A 72 -8.57 4.76 6.69
C ALA A 72 -8.19 3.30 6.44
N ALA A 73 -9.18 2.46 6.15
CA ALA A 73 -8.97 1.05 5.81
C ALA A 73 -8.30 0.84 4.43
N ARG A 74 -8.26 1.88 3.60
CA ARG A 74 -7.64 1.88 2.27
C ARG A 74 -6.43 2.81 2.25
N GLN A 75 -5.39 2.44 1.52
CA GLN A 75 -4.20 3.25 1.32
C GLN A 75 -4.30 4.08 0.04
N GLY A 76 -4.83 3.51 -1.04
CA GLY A 76 -5.25 4.29 -2.20
C GLY A 76 -6.51 5.07 -1.82
N PHE A 77 -6.57 6.39 -1.93
CA PHE A 77 -7.73 7.22 -1.61
C PHE A 77 -8.68 7.40 -2.81
N TYR A 78 -8.17 7.31 -4.03
CA TYR A 78 -8.96 7.53 -5.25
C TYR A 78 -9.32 6.20 -5.94
N TRP A 79 -10.36 6.19 -6.78
CA TRP A 79 -10.86 4.95 -7.40
C TRP A 79 -9.86 4.30 -8.37
N TRP A 80 -8.96 5.09 -8.96
CA TRP A 80 -7.92 4.66 -9.89
C TRP A 80 -6.63 4.21 -9.17
N GLU A 81 -6.53 4.43 -7.85
CA GLU A 81 -5.37 4.01 -7.05
C GLU A 81 -5.53 2.52 -6.69
N PHE A 82 -4.73 1.68 -7.35
CA PHE A 82 -4.76 0.23 -7.22
C PHE A 82 -4.37 -0.22 -5.81
N ASP A 83 -5.32 -0.81 -5.08
CA ASP A 83 -5.15 -1.24 -3.69
C ASP A 83 -5.76 -2.65 -3.48
N PRO A 84 -5.02 -3.72 -3.87
CA PRO A 84 -5.46 -5.10 -3.71
C PRO A 84 -5.82 -5.49 -2.28
N THR A 85 -5.06 -5.01 -1.30
CA THR A 85 -5.30 -5.33 0.11
C THR A 85 -6.65 -4.79 0.55
N TYR A 86 -7.01 -3.57 0.18
CA TYR A 86 -8.35 -3.05 0.43
C TYR A 86 -9.44 -3.82 -0.31
N TYR A 87 -9.20 -4.30 -1.53
CA TYR A 87 -10.18 -5.11 -2.26
C TYR A 87 -10.48 -6.43 -1.53
N VAL A 88 -9.45 -7.07 -0.96
CA VAL A 88 -9.61 -8.26 -0.12
C VAL A 88 -10.43 -7.93 1.13
N LEU A 89 -10.12 -6.83 1.84
CA LEU A 89 -10.92 -6.39 3.00
C LEU A 89 -12.38 -6.14 2.60
N LYS A 90 -12.62 -5.52 1.44
CA LYS A 90 -13.96 -5.26 0.94
C LYS A 90 -14.72 -6.54 0.60
N ALA A 91 -14.06 -7.52 0.00
CA ALA A 91 -14.66 -8.83 -0.25
C ALA A 91 -14.97 -9.58 1.06
N LEU A 92 -14.06 -9.54 2.04
CA LEU A 92 -14.28 -10.11 3.37
C LEU A 92 -15.42 -9.43 4.13
N SER A 93 -15.69 -8.15 3.87
CA SER A 93 -16.82 -7.48 4.52
C SER A 93 -18.17 -7.93 3.97
N TRP A 94 -18.22 -8.40 2.72
CA TRP A 94 -19.45 -8.95 2.14
C TRP A 94 -19.84 -10.31 2.73
N THR A 95 -18.88 -11.07 3.26
CA THR A 95 -19.15 -12.34 3.93
C THR A 95 -19.58 -12.15 5.39
N GLY A 96 -19.47 -10.93 5.93
CA GLY A 96 -19.70 -10.64 7.35
C GLY A 96 -18.56 -11.05 8.28
N LEU A 97 -17.42 -11.51 7.75
CA LEU A 97 -16.22 -11.80 8.56
C LEU A 97 -15.63 -10.55 9.19
N ILE A 98 -15.73 -9.41 8.48
CA ILE A 98 -15.35 -8.10 8.99
C ILE A 98 -16.43 -7.07 8.68
N TRP A 99 -16.46 -5.99 9.44
CA TRP A 99 -17.39 -4.87 9.24
C TRP A 99 -16.74 -3.57 9.71
N GLY A 100 -17.39 -2.43 9.44
CA GLY A 100 -16.92 -1.13 9.92
C GLY A 100 -15.63 -0.64 9.25
N LEU A 101 -15.40 -0.97 7.98
CA LEU A 101 -14.25 -0.46 7.22
C LEU A 101 -14.25 1.08 7.21
N LYS A 102 -13.27 1.67 7.88
CA LYS A 102 -13.18 3.12 8.05
C LYS A 102 -12.85 3.81 6.74
N ALA A 103 -13.73 4.69 6.28
CA ALA A 103 -13.56 5.46 5.06
C ALA A 103 -12.56 6.62 5.26
N VAL A 104 -12.05 7.14 4.15
CA VAL A 104 -11.30 8.41 4.14
C VAL A 104 -12.29 9.56 4.34
N PRO A 105 -12.08 10.46 5.32
CA PRO A 105 -12.97 11.60 5.54
C PRO A 105 -13.00 12.56 4.35
N VAL A 106 -14.15 13.22 4.14
CA VAL A 106 -14.32 14.21 3.07
C VAL A 106 -13.31 15.36 3.20
N SER A 107 -12.99 15.78 4.42
CA SER A 107 -12.02 16.85 4.68
C SER A 107 -10.62 16.57 4.11
N VAL A 108 -10.20 15.30 4.05
CA VAL A 108 -8.92 14.91 3.45
C VAL A 108 -8.95 15.11 1.94
N TYR A 109 -10.08 14.83 1.28
CA TYR A 109 -10.24 15.11 -0.15
C TYR A 109 -10.34 16.61 -0.45
N GLU A 110 -10.93 17.39 0.44
CA GLU A 110 -11.01 18.86 0.31
C GLU A 110 -9.64 19.52 0.44
N GLU A 111 -8.81 19.04 1.38
CA GLU A 111 -7.44 19.47 1.53
C GLU A 111 -6.60 19.25 0.27
N ALA A 112 -6.69 18.07 -0.36
CA ALA A 112 -5.99 17.77 -1.60
C ALA A 112 -6.41 18.66 -2.79
N ARG A 113 -7.54 19.38 -2.68
CA ARG A 113 -8.05 20.30 -3.71
C ARG A 113 -7.67 21.76 -3.45
N ARG A 114 -7.00 22.08 -2.34
CA ARG A 114 -6.64 23.46 -2.03
C ARG A 114 -5.62 23.99 -3.05
N PRO A 115 -5.78 25.23 -3.53
CA PRO A 115 -4.91 25.80 -4.57
C PRO A 115 -3.42 25.82 -4.18
N GLU A 116 -3.14 26.05 -2.89
CA GLU A 116 -1.79 26.08 -2.32
C GLU A 116 -1.06 24.74 -2.53
N VAL A 117 -1.76 23.63 -2.31
CA VAL A 117 -1.22 22.27 -2.50
C VAL A 117 -1.06 21.92 -3.99
N LEU A 118 -1.96 22.42 -4.84
CA LEU A 118 -1.88 22.19 -6.28
C LEU A 118 -0.73 22.97 -6.95
N ALA A 119 -0.36 24.12 -6.39
CA ALA A 119 0.73 24.96 -6.91
C ALA A 119 2.13 24.41 -6.57
N GLU A 120 2.30 23.69 -5.44
CA GLU A 120 3.56 23.04 -5.08
C GLU A 120 3.80 21.69 -5.77
N ALA A 121 2.73 21.07 -6.30
CA ALA A 121 2.79 19.78 -6.99
C ALA A 121 2.97 19.88 -8.52
N ALA A 122 2.97 21.10 -9.09
CA ALA A 122 3.10 21.40 -10.52
C ALA A 122 4.51 21.89 -10.88
#